data_AF-A0A177NL31-F1
#
_entry.id   AF-A0A177NL31-F1
#
_cell.length_a   1.000
_cell.length_b   1.000
_cell.length_c   1.000
_cell.angle_alpha   90.00
_cell.angle_beta   90.00
_cell.angle_gamma   90.00
#
_symmetry.space_group_name_H-M   'P 1'
#
loop_
_entity.id
_entity.type
_entity.pdbx_description
1 polymer ?
#
loop_
_entity_poly.entity_id
_entity_poly.type
_entity_poly.pdbx_seq_one_letter_code
_entity_poly.pdbx_strand_id
1 'polypeptide(L)' 'MINAELRQLPAIEKLKLIEALWHDLLDNENDVPALAWHQKELQVTEAAYNAGDVEAVDWQQAKKALRARFE' A
#
# COMPACT_ATOMS: atom_id res chain seq x y z
N MET A 1 5.42 -23.95 2.70
CA MET A 1 4.58 -24.67 1.71
C MET A 1 3.80 -23.72 0.81
N ILE A 2 3.26 -22.59 1.31
CA ILE A 2 2.55 -21.54 0.53
C ILE A 2 3.28 -21.11 -0.76
N ASN A 3 4.61 -20.94 -0.72
CA ASN A 3 5.39 -20.47 -1.89
C ASN A 3 5.46 -21.45 -3.07
N ALA A 4 5.17 -22.75 -2.89
CA ALA A 4 5.15 -23.71 -3.99
C ALA A 4 3.79 -23.69 -4.70
N GLU A 5 2.72 -23.58 -3.94
CA GLU A 5 1.33 -23.50 -4.44
C GLU A 5 1.08 -22.20 -5.19
N LEU A 6 1.53 -21.06 -4.63
CA LEU A 6 1.42 -19.77 -5.30
C LEU A 6 2.12 -19.75 -6.67
N ARG A 7 3.24 -20.47 -6.84
CA ARG A 7 3.95 -20.49 -8.13
C ARG A 7 3.14 -21.12 -9.25
N GLN A 8 2.27 -22.09 -8.92
CA GLN A 8 1.44 -22.79 -9.89
C GLN A 8 0.27 -21.94 -10.39
N LEU A 9 -0.12 -20.88 -9.65
CA LEU A 9 -1.20 -20.01 -10.06
C LEU A 9 -0.83 -19.17 -11.30
N PRO A 10 -1.73 -19.04 -12.29
CA PRO A 10 -1.64 -18.04 -13.34
C PRO A 10 -1.54 -16.63 -12.76
N ALA A 11 -0.95 -15.70 -13.52
CA ALA A 11 -0.77 -14.32 -13.06
C ALA A 11 -2.09 -13.64 -12.64
N ILE A 12 -3.17 -13.90 -13.37
CA ILE A 12 -4.48 -13.32 -13.06
C ILE A 12 -5.05 -13.83 -11.72
N GLU A 13 -4.81 -15.10 -11.38
CA GLU A 13 -5.28 -15.68 -10.11
C GLU A 13 -4.45 -15.18 -8.93
N LYS A 14 -3.13 -14.97 -9.14
CA LYS A 14 -2.28 -14.30 -8.15
C LYS A 14 -2.78 -12.90 -7.83
N LEU A 15 -3.14 -12.12 -8.85
CA LEU A 15 -3.67 -10.77 -8.66
C LEU A 15 -4.98 -10.77 -7.88
N LYS A 16 -5.93 -11.63 -8.24
CA LYS A 16 -7.20 -11.79 -7.50
C LYS A 16 -6.98 -12.21 -6.04
N LEU A 17 -6.02 -13.12 -5.81
CA LEU A 17 -5.67 -13.54 -4.45
C LEU A 17 -5.07 -12.39 -3.64
N ILE A 18 -4.17 -11.59 -4.23
CA ILE A 18 -3.64 -10.39 -3.58
C ILE A 18 -4.76 -9.42 -3.22
N GLU A 19 -5.71 -9.18 -4.13
CA GLU A 19 -6.86 -8.30 -3.87
C GLU A 19 -7.76 -8.83 -2.74
N ALA A 20 -8.04 -10.14 -2.72
CA ALA A 20 -8.85 -10.76 -1.67
C ALA A 20 -8.16 -10.71 -0.30
N LEU A 21 -6.86 -11.03 -0.25
CA LEU A 21 -6.06 -10.93 0.97
C LEU A 21 -5.98 -9.48 1.47
N TRP A 22 -5.87 -8.52 0.56
CA TRP A 22 -5.84 -7.10 0.93
C TRP A 22 -7.17 -6.65 1.55
N HIS A 23 -8.31 -7.06 0.99
CA HIS A 23 -9.62 -6.76 1.60
C HIS A 23 -9.78 -7.41 2.98
N ASP A 24 -9.39 -8.67 3.12
CA ASP A 24 -9.47 -9.41 4.40
C ASP A 24 -8.63 -8.76 5.51
N LEU A 25 -7.44 -8.24 5.17
CA LEU A 25 -6.58 -7.49 6.09
C LEU A 25 -7.18 -6.13 6.48
N LEU A 26 -7.88 -5.46 5.56
CA LEU A 26 -8.53 -4.18 5.85
C LEU A 26 -9.77 -4.34 6.73
N ASP A 27 -10.54 -5.42 6.53
CA ASP A 27 -11.72 -5.72 7.35
C ASP A 27 -11.33 -6.01 8.82
N ASN A 28 -10.09 -6.47 9.05
CA ASN A 28 -9.52 -6.75 10.37
C ASN A 28 -8.29 -5.87 10.66
N GLU A 29 -8.38 -4.57 10.43
CA GLU A 29 -7.24 -3.64 10.52
C GLU A 29 -6.46 -3.70 11.84
N ASN A 30 -7.15 -3.99 12.96
CA ASN A 30 -6.54 -4.09 14.29
C ASN A 30 -5.64 -5.33 14.46
N ASP A 31 -5.84 -6.35 13.62
CA ASP A 31 -5.05 -7.58 13.64
C ASP A 31 -3.78 -7.44 12.79
N VAL A 32 -3.67 -6.36 12.00
CA VAL A 32 -2.46 -6.08 11.21
C VAL A 32 -1.35 -5.63 12.17
N PRO A 33 -0.25 -6.39 12.30
CA PRO A 33 0.80 -6.04 13.23
C PRO A 33 1.45 -4.71 12.82
N ALA A 34 1.62 -3.81 13.79
CA ALA A 34 2.43 -2.61 13.61
C ALA A 34 3.89 -3.03 13.38
N LEU A 35 4.31 -3.07 12.12
CA LEU A 35 5.70 -3.36 11.77
C LEU A 35 6.55 -2.14 12.17
N ALA A 36 7.64 -2.36 12.90
CA ALA A 36 8.50 -1.28 13.41
C ALA A 36 9.00 -0.32 12.31
N TRP A 37 9.17 -0.83 11.09
CA TRP A 37 9.59 0.00 9.96
C TRP A 37 8.46 0.92 9.44
N HIS A 38 7.18 0.53 9.53
CA HIS A 38 6.05 1.41 9.18
C HIS A 38 6.05 2.66 10.06
N GLN A 39 6.22 2.47 11.37
CA GLN A 39 6.24 3.59 12.31
C GLN A 39 7.42 4.53 12.03
N LYS A 40 8.58 3.97 11.69
CA LYS A 40 9.76 4.75 11.32
C LYS A 40 9.50 5.62 10.09
N GLU A 41 8.94 5.04 9.02
CA GLU A 41 8.62 5.79 7.79
C GLU A 41 7.56 6.88 8.04
N LEU A 42 6.55 6.60 8.87
CA LEU A 42 5.57 7.60 9.28
C LEU A 42 6.21 8.78 10.00
N GLN A 43 7.12 8.51 10.96
CA GLN A 43 7.83 9.57 11.70
C GLN A 43 8.73 10.40 10.79
N VAL A 44 9.44 9.77 9.86
CA VAL A 44 10.27 10.48 8.87
C VAL A 44 9.40 11.38 7.98
N THR A 45 8.26 10.87 7.53
CA THR A 45 7.33 11.61 6.67
C THR A 45 6.69 12.78 7.41
N GLU A 46 6.28 12.59 8.67
CA GLU A 46 5.74 13.63 9.53
C GLU A 46 6.76 14.75 9.79
N ALA A 47 8.02 14.39 10.07
CA ALA A 47 9.09 15.36 10.26
C ALA A 47 9.33 16.20 8.99
N ALA A 48 9.38 15.55 7.82
CA ALA A 48 9.55 16.24 6.54
C ALA A 48 8.35 17.17 6.22
N TYR A 49 7.13 16.73 6.54
CA TYR A 49 5.92 17.54 6.34
C TYR A 49 5.95 18.79 7.23
N ASN A 50 6.30 18.63 8.51
CA ASN A 50 6.41 19.74 9.46
C ASN A 50 7.57 20.69 9.11
N ALA A 51 8.62 20.20 8.45
CA ALA A 51 9.72 21.03 7.93
C ALA A 51 9.35 21.78 6.64
N GLY A 52 8.25 21.42 5.97
CA GLY A 52 7.84 21.97 4.68
C GLY A 52 8.54 21.34 3.47
N ASP A 53 9.26 20.23 3.66
CA ASP A 53 9.97 19.53 2.59
C ASP A 53 9.04 18.66 1.72
N VAL A 54 7.86 18.32 2.24
CA VAL A 54 6.82 17.57 1.53
C VAL A 54 5.45 18.18 1.77
N GLU A 55 4.57 18.09 0.78
CA GLU A 55 3.20 18.60 0.84
C GLU A 55 2.20 17.45 0.82
N ALA A 56 1.10 17.61 1.57
CA ALA A 56 -0.03 16.71 1.49
C ALA A 56 -0.86 17.04 0.25
N VAL A 57 -1.19 16.03 -0.54
CA VAL A 57 -2.04 16.16 -1.72
C VAL A 57 -3.32 15.36 -1.52
N ASP A 58 -4.45 15.93 -1.98
CA ASP A 58 -5.70 15.18 -2.03
C ASP A 58 -5.53 13.93 -2.91
N TRP A 59 -6.02 12.79 -2.42
CA TRP A 59 -5.81 11.50 -3.07
C TRP A 59 -6.45 11.41 -4.45
N GLN A 60 -7.62 12.03 -4.66
CA GLN A 60 -8.27 12.04 -5.98
C GLN A 60 -7.49 12.92 -6.95
N GLN A 61 -6.98 14.05 -6.49
CA GLN A 61 -6.11 14.92 -7.28
C GLN A 61 -4.80 14.22 -7.68
N ALA A 62 -4.16 13.53 -6.73
CA ALA A 62 -2.94 12.76 -6.99
C ALA A 62 -3.15 11.68 -8.06
N LYS A 63 -4.24 10.89 -7.95
CA LYS A 63 -4.58 9.89 -8.98
C LYS A 63 -4.79 10.51 -10.36
N LYS A 64 -5.50 11.64 -10.42
CA LYS A 64 -5.75 12.35 -11.68
C LYS A 64 -4.45 12.81 -12.31
N ALA A 65 -3.53 13.39 -11.51
CA ALA A 65 -2.23 13.83 -11.99
C ALA A 65 -1.36 12.66 -12.49
N LEU A 66 -1.36 11.53 -11.78
CA LEU A 66 -0.62 10.33 -12.19
C LEU A 66 -1.14 9.77 -13.51
N ARG A 67 -2.46 9.61 -13.68
CA ARG A 67 -3.04 9.16 -14.95
C ARG A 67 -2.68 10.11 -16.09
N ALA A 68 -2.87 11.41 -15.90
CA ALA A 68 -2.53 12.42 -16.92
C ALA A 68 -1.04 12.45 -17.30
N ARG A 69 -0.14 11.90 -16.48
CA ARG A 69 1.30 11.86 -16.75
C ARG A 69 1.74 10.61 -17.51
N PHE A 70 1.01 9.50 -17.41
CA PHE A 70 1.43 8.20 -17.90
C PHE A 70 0.44 7.54 -18.88
N GLU A 71 -0.75 8.11 -19.05
CA GLU A 71 -1.65 7.88 -20.19
C GLU A 71 -1.31 8.85 -21.32
#